data_AF-A0A934QPQ7-F1
#
_entry.id   AF-A0A934QPQ7-F1
#
_cell.length_a   1.000
_cell.length_b   1.000
_cell.length_c   1.000
_cell.angle_alpha   90.00
_cell.angle_beta   90.00
_cell.angle_gamma   90.00
#
_symmetry.space_group_name_H-M   'P 1'
#
loop_
_entity.id
_entity.type
_entity.pdbx_description
1 polymer ?
#
loop_
_entity_poly.entity_id
_entity_poly.type
_entity_poly.pdbx_seq_one_letter_code
_entity_poly.pdbx_strand_id
1 'polypeptide(L)'
;MTEELTPAAEPGQQGAALASALSKVARSLEPEPDVDRTVEQIVAAAAITVPGAEQAGVSFLDSGRMRSVAPSNDLVANLDQWQHELREGPCVDAVFDAPVYLTRDLALDERWPRFSELAVGAGIRSMLSFRLFTSTRVIGALNHYSSLPDAFDSEAERIGELFAAHAAIALAGSRGLEQLQNALRTRDVIGMAKGILMQRNGVGPDRAFEILVEASQHANIKLRDAAQWLVDEASR
;
A
#
# COMPACT_ATOMS: atom_id res chain seq x y z
N MET A 1 -1.87 -28.66 42.35
CA MET A 1 -2.28 -27.50 43.17
C MET A 1 -0.99 -26.84 43.61
N THR A 2 -0.49 -25.84 42.90
CA THR A 2 -1.16 -24.56 42.59
C THR A 2 -0.67 -24.03 41.24
N GLU A 3 -1.59 -23.75 40.31
CA GLU A 3 -1.30 -22.92 39.13
C GLU A 3 -1.18 -21.47 39.58
N GLU A 4 -0.02 -20.86 39.38
CA GLU A 4 0.15 -19.41 39.50
C GLU A 4 -0.52 -18.76 38.29
N LEU A 5 -1.65 -18.11 38.54
CA LEU A 5 -2.30 -17.19 37.61
C LEU A 5 -1.37 -15.99 37.37
N THR A 6 -0.93 -15.82 36.12
CA THR A 6 -0.33 -14.58 35.62
C THR A 6 -1.32 -13.43 35.84
N PRO A 7 -0.91 -12.30 36.45
CA PRO A 7 -1.84 -11.19 36.71
C PRO A 7 -2.24 -10.53 35.40
N ALA A 8 -3.55 -10.36 35.19
CA ALA A 8 -4.09 -9.56 34.09
C ALA A 8 -3.58 -8.12 34.20
N ALA A 9 -3.09 -7.56 33.09
CA ALA A 9 -2.57 -6.20 33.04
C ALA A 9 -3.61 -5.16 33.47
N GLU A 10 -3.20 -4.17 34.28
CA GLU A 10 -4.12 -3.15 34.80
C GLU A 10 -4.70 -2.26 33.67
N PRO A 11 -5.98 -1.85 33.76
CA PRO A 11 -6.68 -1.07 32.71
C PRO A 11 -5.97 0.23 32.28
N GLY A 12 -5.19 0.86 33.16
CA GLY A 12 -4.42 2.07 32.86
C GLY A 12 -3.18 1.83 31.99
N GLN A 13 -2.61 0.61 32.03
CA GLN A 13 -1.40 0.27 31.30
C GLN A 13 -1.68 -0.05 29.83
N GLN A 14 -2.83 -0.68 29.55
CA GLN A 14 -3.31 -0.94 28.19
C GLN A 14 -3.62 0.36 27.42
N GLY A 15 -4.26 1.34 28.08
CA GLY A 15 -4.53 2.66 27.47
C GLY A 15 -3.26 3.44 27.14
N ALA A 16 -2.23 3.37 28.00
CA ALA A 16 -0.95 4.02 27.77
C ALA A 16 -0.14 3.36 26.64
N ALA A 17 -0.15 2.02 26.55
CA ALA A 17 0.48 1.28 25.46
C ALA A 17 -0.15 1.63 24.10
N LEU A 18 -1.49 1.69 24.04
CA LEU A 18 -2.23 2.06 22.84
C LEU A 18 -1.98 3.51 22.42
N ALA A 19 -1.98 4.46 23.37
CA ALA A 19 -1.67 5.86 23.09
C ALA A 19 -0.22 6.06 22.60
N SER A 20 0.72 5.27 23.14
CA SER A 20 2.11 5.26 22.69
C SER A 20 2.24 4.68 21.27
N ALA A 21 1.56 3.58 20.99
CA ALA A 21 1.48 2.98 19.66
C ALA A 21 0.90 3.99 18.65
N LEU A 22 -0.25 4.60 18.96
CA LEU A 22 -0.87 5.65 18.13
C LEU A 22 0.07 6.84 17.89
N SER A 23 0.79 7.30 18.91
CA SER A 23 1.72 8.42 18.77
C SER A 23 2.94 8.06 17.91
N LYS A 24 3.44 6.84 18.02
CA LYS A 24 4.52 6.33 17.16
C LYS A 24 4.04 6.20 15.72
N VAL A 25 2.87 5.60 15.52
CA VAL A 25 2.20 5.45 14.22
C VAL A 25 2.01 6.81 13.56
N ALA A 26 1.39 7.77 14.24
CA ALA A 26 1.15 9.10 13.69
C ALA A 26 2.45 9.83 13.27
N ARG A 27 3.54 9.68 14.02
CA ARG A 27 4.84 10.29 13.68
C ARG A 27 5.61 9.52 12.59
N SER A 28 5.46 8.20 12.54
CA SER A 28 6.08 7.37 11.49
C SER A 28 5.39 7.48 10.15
N LEU A 29 4.16 8.02 10.13
CA LEU A 29 3.26 8.08 8.99
C LEU A 29 2.98 9.51 8.54
N GLU A 30 3.97 10.40 8.66
CA GLU A 30 3.88 11.72 8.02
C GLU A 30 3.82 11.54 6.50
N PRO A 31 2.88 12.19 5.80
CA PRO A 31 2.78 12.06 4.34
C PRO A 31 4.04 12.61 3.66
N GLU A 32 4.85 11.72 3.10
CA GLU A 32 5.94 12.08 2.18
C GLU A 32 5.43 11.95 0.73
N PRO A 33 5.94 12.74 -0.24
CA PRO A 33 5.49 12.63 -1.63
C PRO A 33 5.82 11.29 -2.29
N ASP A 34 6.73 10.53 -1.69
CA ASP A 34 7.14 9.20 -2.15
C ASP A 34 6.26 8.12 -1.49
N VAL A 35 5.39 7.51 -2.30
CA VAL A 35 4.48 6.45 -1.87
C VAL A 35 5.27 5.21 -1.45
N ASP A 36 6.33 4.85 -2.16
CA ASP A 36 7.08 3.63 -1.88
C ASP A 36 7.77 3.76 -0.51
N ARG A 37 8.38 4.91 -0.24
CA ARG A 37 8.96 5.21 1.08
C ARG A 37 7.93 5.21 2.20
N THR A 38 6.73 5.73 1.94
CA THR A 38 5.63 5.69 2.92
C THR A 38 5.22 4.25 3.23
N VAL A 39 5.15 3.38 2.21
CA VAL A 39 4.83 1.95 2.39
C VAL A 39 5.92 1.24 3.19
N GLU A 40 7.20 1.47 2.89
CA GLU A 40 8.32 0.88 3.63
C GLU A 40 8.25 1.21 5.14
N GLN A 41 7.95 2.47 5.47
CA GLN A 41 7.77 2.91 6.86
C GLN A 41 6.58 2.22 7.54
N ILE A 42 5.44 2.11 6.83
CA ILE A 42 4.25 1.39 7.31
C ILE A 42 4.59 -0.06 7.61
N VAL A 43 5.22 -0.75 6.67
CA VAL A 43 5.55 -2.18 6.79
C VAL A 43 6.51 -2.43 7.95
N ALA A 44 7.57 -1.63 8.06
CA ALA A 44 8.53 -1.76 9.15
C ALA A 44 7.88 -1.51 10.53
N ALA A 45 7.06 -0.47 10.64
CA ALA A 45 6.36 -0.15 11.88
C ALA A 45 5.28 -1.18 12.24
N ALA A 46 4.57 -1.73 11.25
CA ALA A 46 3.55 -2.76 11.43
C ALA A 46 4.14 -4.05 12.05
N ALA A 47 5.27 -4.51 11.50
CA ALA A 47 5.96 -5.71 11.98
C ALA A 47 6.44 -5.59 13.44
N ILE A 48 6.75 -4.38 13.92
CA ILE A 48 7.23 -4.14 15.29
C ILE A 48 6.07 -3.84 16.26
N THR A 49 4.98 -3.25 15.76
CA THR A 49 3.91 -2.72 16.61
C THR A 49 2.87 -3.77 16.96
N VAL A 50 2.57 -4.70 16.05
CA VAL A 50 1.54 -5.73 16.25
C VAL A 50 2.17 -6.96 16.92
N PRO A 51 1.75 -7.33 18.15
CA PRO A 51 2.23 -8.54 18.82
C PRO A 51 2.03 -9.79 17.96
N GLY A 52 3.02 -10.69 17.98
CA GLY A 52 3.00 -11.94 17.22
C GLY A 52 3.39 -11.83 15.75
N ALA A 53 3.45 -10.62 15.19
CA ALA A 53 3.93 -10.40 13.83
C ALA A 53 5.45 -10.61 13.76
N GLU A 54 5.89 -11.48 12.85
CA GLU A 54 7.30 -11.61 12.48
C GLU A 54 7.60 -10.82 11.21
N GLN A 55 6.59 -10.69 10.34
CA GLN A 55 6.69 -10.00 9.06
C GLN A 55 5.39 -9.27 8.75
N ALA A 56 5.48 -8.22 7.96
CA ALA A 56 4.33 -7.48 7.47
C ALA A 56 4.47 -7.16 5.98
N GLY A 57 3.35 -6.85 5.32
CA GLY A 57 3.32 -6.46 3.92
C GLY A 57 2.10 -5.61 3.60
N VAL A 58 2.24 -4.72 2.61
CA VAL A 58 1.14 -3.93 2.07
C VAL A 58 0.94 -4.28 0.61
N SER A 59 -0.31 -4.57 0.27
CA SER A 59 -0.73 -4.78 -1.10
C SER A 59 -1.74 -3.69 -1.46
N PHE A 60 -1.62 -3.08 -2.64
CA PHE A 60 -2.58 -2.08 -3.12
C PHE A 60 -3.60 -2.66 -4.06
N LEU A 61 -4.81 -2.12 -4.01
CA LEU A 61 -5.83 -2.31 -5.03
C LEU A 61 -5.64 -1.26 -6.14
N ASP A 62 -5.29 -1.71 -7.34
CA ASP A 62 -5.23 -0.89 -8.55
C ASP A 62 -6.15 -1.48 -9.62
N SER A 63 -7.14 -0.70 -10.07
CA SER A 63 -8.07 -1.09 -11.14
C SER A 63 -8.75 -2.46 -10.90
N GLY A 64 -9.06 -2.76 -9.63
CA GLY A 64 -9.67 -4.03 -9.22
C GLY A 64 -8.71 -5.22 -9.10
N ARG A 65 -7.39 -4.98 -9.25
CA ARG A 65 -6.33 -5.99 -9.10
C ARG A 65 -5.40 -5.63 -7.95
N MET A 66 -4.98 -6.64 -7.20
CA MET A 66 -4.02 -6.46 -6.11
C MET A 66 -2.59 -6.39 -6.68
N ARG A 67 -1.80 -5.42 -6.23
CA ARG A 67 -0.38 -5.26 -6.57
C ARG A 67 0.42 -5.11 -5.29
N SER A 68 1.42 -5.98 -5.08
CA SER A 68 2.41 -5.76 -4.02
C SER A 68 3.29 -4.57 -4.38
N VAL A 69 3.55 -3.67 -3.43
CA VAL A 69 4.32 -2.44 -3.71
C VAL A 69 5.49 -2.22 -2.76
N ALA A 70 5.52 -2.86 -1.58
CA ALA A 70 6.75 -2.99 -0.82
C ALA A 70 6.66 -4.22 0.10
N PRO A 71 7.17 -5.39 -0.34
CA PRO A 71 7.27 -6.53 0.55
C PRO A 71 8.40 -6.29 1.57
N SER A 72 8.21 -6.68 2.83
CA SER A 72 9.28 -6.57 3.85
C SER A 72 10.49 -7.45 3.54
N ASN A 73 10.30 -8.51 2.77
CA ASN A 73 11.32 -9.44 2.30
C ASN A 73 10.78 -10.28 1.12
N ASP A 74 11.63 -11.11 0.54
CA ASP A 74 11.28 -11.99 -0.59
C ASP A 74 10.13 -12.96 -0.24
N LEU A 75 10.01 -13.40 1.01
CA LEU A 75 8.92 -14.28 1.45
C LEU A 75 7.57 -13.57 1.36
N VAL A 76 7.47 -12.32 1.85
CA VAL A 76 6.26 -11.51 1.73
C VAL A 76 5.93 -11.19 0.28
N ALA A 77 6.94 -10.98 -0.57
CA ALA A 77 6.74 -10.79 -2.01
C ALA A 77 6.05 -12.02 -2.64
N ASN A 78 6.55 -13.22 -2.31
CA ASN A 78 5.97 -14.49 -2.79
C ASN A 78 4.56 -14.71 -2.26
N LEU A 79 4.30 -14.43 -0.98
CA LEU A 79 2.98 -14.57 -0.36
C LEU A 79 1.94 -13.66 -1.02
N ASP A 80 2.28 -12.40 -1.28
CA ASP A 80 1.41 -11.47 -2.00
C ASP A 80 1.17 -11.94 -3.45
N GLN A 81 2.23 -12.41 -4.13
CA GLN A 81 2.13 -12.94 -5.49
C GLN A 81 1.20 -14.15 -5.56
N TRP A 82 1.34 -15.12 -4.67
CA TRP A 82 0.48 -16.30 -4.63
C TRP A 82 -0.98 -15.94 -4.36
N GLN A 83 -1.25 -15.01 -3.44
CA GLN A 83 -2.62 -14.55 -3.19
C GLN A 83 -3.24 -13.93 -4.45
N HIS A 84 -2.46 -13.13 -5.17
CA HIS A 84 -2.90 -12.53 -6.42
C HIS A 84 -3.14 -13.56 -7.53
N GLU A 85 -2.18 -14.47 -7.77
CA GLU A 85 -2.25 -15.46 -8.86
C GLU A 85 -3.35 -16.51 -8.63
N LEU A 86 -3.48 -17.00 -7.39
CA LEU A 86 -4.48 -18.00 -7.03
C LEU A 86 -5.88 -17.39 -6.86
N ARG A 87 -5.95 -16.07 -6.63
CA ARG A 87 -7.15 -15.34 -6.21
C ARG A 87 -7.76 -15.93 -4.94
N GLU A 88 -6.89 -16.37 -4.03
CA GLU A 88 -7.21 -16.95 -2.74
C GLU A 88 -6.34 -16.28 -1.68
N GLY A 89 -6.88 -16.07 -0.49
CA GLY A 89 -6.10 -15.68 0.67
C GLY A 89 -6.74 -14.55 1.48
N PRO A 90 -6.31 -14.39 2.75
CA PRO A 90 -6.84 -13.38 3.65
C PRO A 90 -6.81 -11.97 3.05
N CYS A 91 -5.76 -11.62 2.32
CA CYS A 91 -5.59 -10.31 1.71
C CYS A 91 -6.62 -10.03 0.60
N VAL A 92 -6.95 -11.04 -0.20
CA VAL A 92 -7.92 -10.93 -1.29
C VAL A 92 -9.31 -10.72 -0.69
N ASP A 93 -9.69 -11.56 0.25
CA ASP A 93 -11.01 -11.49 0.88
C ASP A 93 -11.15 -10.25 1.77
N ALA A 94 -10.06 -9.84 2.46
CA ALA A 94 -10.01 -8.60 3.22
C ALA A 94 -10.40 -7.39 2.38
N VAL A 95 -10.09 -7.35 1.09
CA VAL A 95 -10.44 -6.21 0.23
C VAL A 95 -11.92 -6.21 -0.17
N PHE A 96 -12.56 -7.38 -0.30
CA PHE A 96 -13.89 -7.50 -0.91
C PHE A 96 -15.01 -7.83 0.07
N ASP A 97 -14.74 -8.58 1.13
CA ASP A 97 -15.75 -9.11 2.04
C ASP A 97 -15.65 -8.46 3.43
N ALA A 98 -14.91 -9.01 4.40
CA ALA A 98 -14.74 -8.43 5.73
C ALA A 98 -13.53 -7.47 5.84
N PRO A 99 -13.54 -6.49 6.77
CA PRO A 99 -12.41 -5.57 6.95
C PRO A 99 -11.21 -6.19 7.68
N VAL A 100 -11.39 -7.33 8.36
CA VAL A 100 -10.34 -8.01 9.13
C VAL A 100 -10.47 -9.53 8.95
N TYR A 101 -9.35 -10.20 8.72
CA TYR A 101 -9.25 -11.66 8.70
C TYR A 101 -8.14 -12.15 9.63
N LEU A 102 -8.53 -12.82 10.71
CA LEU A 102 -7.63 -13.59 11.57
C LEU A 102 -7.60 -15.05 11.11
N THR A 103 -6.39 -15.56 10.88
CA THR A 103 -6.12 -16.96 10.56
C THR A 103 -5.19 -17.54 11.59
N ARG A 104 -5.74 -18.36 12.49
CA ARG A 104 -4.98 -18.94 13.62
C ARG A 104 -3.97 -19.99 13.17
N ASP A 105 -4.33 -20.82 12.19
CA ASP A 105 -3.39 -21.78 11.60
C ASP A 105 -3.77 -22.07 10.15
N LEU A 106 -2.94 -21.63 9.20
CA LEU A 106 -3.12 -21.88 7.77
C LEU A 106 -3.11 -23.38 7.45
N ALA A 107 -2.41 -24.20 8.25
CA ALA A 107 -2.41 -25.65 8.05
C ALA A 107 -3.77 -26.31 8.33
N LEU A 108 -4.64 -25.63 9.06
CA LEU A 108 -5.99 -26.10 9.43
C LEU A 108 -7.10 -25.29 8.76
N ASP A 109 -6.74 -24.26 7.98
CA ASP A 109 -7.70 -23.34 7.38
C ASP A 109 -8.09 -23.78 5.96
N GLU A 110 -9.35 -24.20 5.81
CA GLU A 110 -9.90 -24.70 4.54
C GLU A 110 -10.42 -23.59 3.62
N ARG A 111 -10.39 -22.31 4.04
CA ARG A 111 -10.93 -21.20 3.22
C ARG A 111 -10.14 -20.96 1.95
N TRP A 112 -8.83 -21.18 1.99
CA TRP A 112 -7.88 -20.86 0.90
C TRP A 112 -6.89 -22.00 0.66
N PRO A 113 -7.35 -23.20 0.26
CA PRO A 113 -6.54 -24.42 0.33
C PRO A 113 -5.24 -24.33 -0.47
N ARG A 114 -5.25 -23.68 -1.64
CA ARG A 114 -4.04 -23.58 -2.50
C ARG A 114 -3.05 -22.57 -1.94
N PHE A 115 -3.54 -21.45 -1.42
CA PHE A 115 -2.69 -20.44 -0.79
C PHE A 115 -2.10 -20.96 0.53
N SER A 116 -2.93 -21.58 1.37
CA SER A 116 -2.53 -22.17 2.65
C SER A 116 -1.41 -23.20 2.48
N GLU A 117 -1.51 -24.08 1.47
CA GLU A 117 -0.46 -25.07 1.17
C GLU A 117 0.90 -24.42 0.89
N LEU A 118 0.93 -23.40 0.01
CA LEU A 118 2.17 -22.69 -0.34
C LEU A 118 2.72 -21.88 0.84
N ALA A 119 1.85 -21.17 1.57
CA ALA A 119 2.23 -20.35 2.72
C ALA A 119 2.81 -21.21 3.86
N VAL A 120 2.18 -22.35 4.16
CA VAL A 120 2.67 -23.32 5.14
C VAL A 120 3.98 -23.94 4.68
N GLY A 121 4.10 -24.31 3.40
CA GLY A 121 5.35 -24.80 2.81
C GLY A 121 6.50 -23.79 2.89
N ALA A 122 6.17 -22.50 2.90
CA ALA A 122 7.13 -21.40 3.08
C ALA A 122 7.36 -21.01 4.55
N GLY A 123 6.76 -21.73 5.49
CA GLY A 123 6.98 -21.57 6.93
C GLY A 123 6.03 -20.61 7.64
N ILE A 124 5.00 -20.06 6.97
CA ILE A 124 3.99 -19.23 7.61
C ILE A 124 2.86 -20.11 8.16
N ARG A 125 2.49 -19.87 9.41
CA ARG A 125 1.46 -20.63 10.12
C ARG A 125 0.26 -19.80 10.49
N SER A 126 0.40 -18.53 10.84
CA SER A 126 -0.75 -17.67 11.12
C SER A 126 -0.66 -16.35 10.37
N MET A 127 -1.83 -15.74 10.14
CA MET A 127 -1.94 -14.45 9.44
C MET A 127 -3.02 -13.58 10.05
N LEU A 128 -2.77 -12.27 10.02
CA LEU A 128 -3.74 -11.24 10.36
C LEU A 128 -3.75 -10.16 9.27
N SER A 129 -4.89 -10.04 8.58
CA SER A 129 -5.05 -9.14 7.44
C SER A 129 -6.10 -8.06 7.72
N PHE A 130 -5.78 -6.82 7.37
CA PHE A 130 -6.64 -5.65 7.54
C PHE A 130 -6.87 -4.96 6.21
N ARG A 131 -8.12 -4.60 5.91
CA ARG A 131 -8.43 -3.70 4.78
C ARG A 131 -7.89 -2.32 5.07
N LEU A 132 -7.16 -1.76 4.10
CA LEU A 132 -6.76 -0.36 4.10
C LEU A 132 -7.78 0.44 3.29
N PHE A 133 -8.58 1.27 3.95
CA PHE A 133 -9.62 2.06 3.30
C PHE A 133 -9.81 3.42 3.96
N THR A 134 -10.31 4.37 3.17
CA THR A 134 -10.83 5.66 3.65
C THR A 134 -12.34 5.68 3.48
N SER A 135 -12.99 6.77 3.89
CA SER A 135 -14.42 6.99 3.64
C SER A 135 -14.81 7.01 2.15
N THR A 136 -13.83 7.14 1.24
CA THR A 136 -14.09 7.33 -0.20
C THR A 136 -13.57 6.20 -1.08
N ARG A 137 -12.65 5.35 -0.60
CA ARG A 137 -12.07 4.27 -1.41
C ARG A 137 -11.39 3.19 -0.57
N VAL A 138 -11.31 1.99 -1.14
CA VAL A 138 -10.38 0.95 -0.69
C VAL A 138 -9.02 1.17 -1.36
N ILE A 139 -7.97 1.18 -0.55
CA ILE A 139 -6.59 1.38 -0.96
C ILE A 139 -5.91 0.04 -1.20
N GLY A 140 -6.22 -0.97 -0.39
CA GLY A 140 -5.56 -2.27 -0.41
C GLY A 140 -5.71 -3.02 0.90
N ALA A 141 -4.67 -3.73 1.32
CA ALA A 141 -4.62 -4.47 2.57
C ALA A 141 -3.24 -4.40 3.24
N LEU A 142 -3.24 -4.53 4.57
CA LEU A 142 -2.05 -4.67 5.42
C LEU A 142 -2.09 -6.08 6.03
N ASN A 143 -1.05 -6.86 5.77
CA ASN A 143 -0.94 -8.25 6.19
C ASN A 143 0.17 -8.40 7.22
N HIS A 144 -0.08 -9.18 8.26
CA HIS A 144 0.91 -9.63 9.24
C HIS A 144 1.01 -11.14 9.17
N TYR A 145 2.24 -11.64 9.29
CA TYR A 145 2.58 -13.05 9.13
C TYR A 145 3.39 -13.52 10.33
N SER A 146 3.18 -14.78 10.73
CA SER A 146 3.97 -15.44 11.77
C SER A 146 4.21 -16.90 11.40
N SER A 147 5.40 -17.40 11.74
CA SER A 147 5.76 -18.82 11.64
C SER A 147 5.13 -19.68 12.75
N LEU A 148 4.53 -19.05 13.77
CA LEU A 148 3.82 -19.74 14.83
C LEU A 148 2.31 -19.82 14.55
N PRO A 149 1.66 -20.96 14.83
CA PRO A 149 0.21 -20.99 14.91
C PRO A 149 -0.27 -20.16 16.12
N ASP A 150 -1.46 -19.60 15.99
CA ASP A 150 -2.16 -18.82 17.02
C ASP A 150 -1.35 -17.63 17.56
N ALA A 151 -0.51 -17.01 16.72
CA ALA A 151 0.38 -15.93 17.14
C ALA A 151 -0.35 -14.61 17.44
N PHE A 152 -1.56 -14.43 16.91
CA PHE A 152 -2.31 -13.18 16.98
C PHE A 152 -3.51 -13.32 17.91
N ASP A 153 -3.47 -12.59 19.03
CA ASP A 153 -4.55 -12.54 20.00
C ASP A 153 -5.44 -11.29 19.79
N SER A 154 -6.37 -11.07 20.73
CA SER A 154 -7.27 -9.92 20.67
C SER A 154 -6.55 -8.57 20.80
N GLU A 155 -5.37 -8.53 21.42
CA GLU A 155 -4.59 -7.30 21.52
C GLU A 155 -3.91 -6.99 20.18
N ALA A 156 -3.35 -8.01 19.52
CA ALA A 156 -2.83 -7.88 18.17
C ALA A 156 -3.88 -7.38 17.17
N GLU A 157 -5.10 -7.91 17.26
CA GLU A 157 -6.23 -7.46 16.44
C GLU A 157 -6.54 -5.97 16.67
N ARG A 158 -6.74 -5.54 17.93
CA ARG A 158 -7.04 -4.13 18.26
C ARG A 158 -5.93 -3.16 17.84
N ILE A 159 -4.67 -3.51 18.11
CA ILE A 159 -3.52 -2.67 17.74
C ILE A 159 -3.40 -2.60 16.21
N GLY A 160 -3.56 -3.74 15.53
CA GLY A 160 -3.49 -3.83 14.08
C GLY A 160 -4.60 -3.05 13.37
N GLU A 161 -5.84 -3.06 13.88
CA GLU A 161 -6.95 -2.25 13.34
C GLU A 161 -6.64 -0.75 13.39
N LEU A 162 -6.16 -0.27 14.55
CA LEU A 162 -5.79 1.15 14.73
C LEU A 162 -4.63 1.53 13.83
N PHE A 163 -3.63 0.65 13.72
CA PHE A 163 -2.50 0.85 12.82
C PHE A 163 -2.97 0.93 11.35
N ALA A 164 -3.81 -0.01 10.91
CA ALA A 164 -4.35 -0.08 9.55
C ALA A 164 -5.16 1.17 9.19
N ALA A 165 -5.98 1.69 10.11
CA ALA A 165 -6.73 2.93 9.90
C ALA A 165 -5.80 4.14 9.63
N HIS A 166 -4.72 4.28 10.39
CA HIS A 166 -3.77 5.38 10.20
C HIS A 166 -2.90 5.18 8.95
N ALA A 167 -2.47 3.94 8.69
CA ALA A 167 -1.75 3.57 7.47
C ALA A 167 -2.58 3.90 6.21
N ALA A 168 -3.88 3.62 6.22
CA ALA A 168 -4.76 3.96 5.12
C ALA A 168 -4.81 5.48 4.86
N ILE A 169 -4.88 6.31 5.91
CA ILE A 169 -4.88 7.77 5.78
C ILE A 169 -3.55 8.26 5.20
N ALA A 170 -2.43 7.78 5.72
CA ALA A 170 -1.09 8.18 5.27
C ALA A 170 -0.86 7.81 3.79
N LEU A 171 -1.21 6.58 3.40
CA LEU A 171 -1.13 6.13 2.01
C LEU A 171 -2.06 6.93 1.09
N ALA A 172 -3.25 7.30 1.55
CA ALA A 172 -4.15 8.15 0.77
C ALA A 172 -3.53 9.53 0.53
N GLY A 173 -2.94 10.13 1.57
CA GLY A 173 -2.26 11.41 1.51
C GLY A 173 -1.05 11.39 0.57
N SER A 174 -0.14 10.43 0.74
CA SER A 174 1.05 10.27 -0.09
C SER A 174 0.70 10.08 -1.57
N ARG A 175 -0.26 9.18 -1.89
CA ARG A 175 -0.75 9.01 -3.27
C ARG A 175 -1.37 10.29 -3.85
N GLY A 176 -2.08 11.06 -3.04
CA GLY A 176 -2.64 12.35 -3.45
C GLY A 176 -1.56 13.38 -3.79
N LEU A 177 -0.51 13.48 -2.94
CA LEU A 177 0.64 14.34 -3.16
C LEU A 177 1.43 13.94 -4.41
N GLU A 178 1.70 12.64 -4.59
CA GLU A 178 2.40 12.12 -5.76
C GLU A 178 1.62 12.43 -7.07
N GLN A 179 0.30 12.20 -7.07
CA GLN A 179 -0.56 12.53 -8.21
C GLN A 179 -0.55 14.03 -8.54
N LEU A 180 -0.60 14.89 -7.52
CA LEU A 180 -0.52 16.33 -7.70
C LEU A 180 0.84 16.76 -8.27
N GLN A 181 1.95 16.23 -7.74
CA GLN A 181 3.28 16.51 -8.26
C GLN A 181 3.45 16.03 -9.70
N ASN A 182 2.96 14.84 -10.03
CA ASN A 182 2.97 14.31 -11.39
C ASN A 182 2.14 15.17 -12.35
N ALA A 183 0.99 15.69 -11.90
CA ALA A 183 0.16 16.60 -12.68
C ALA A 183 0.86 17.95 -12.92
N LEU A 184 1.51 18.52 -11.90
CA LEU A 184 2.29 19.76 -12.03
C LEU A 184 3.46 19.58 -12.99
N ARG A 185 4.25 18.52 -12.85
CA ARG A 185 5.36 18.19 -13.76
C ARG A 185 4.89 18.03 -15.20
N THR A 186 3.76 17.34 -15.40
CA THR A 186 3.13 17.17 -16.72
C THR A 186 2.72 18.52 -17.32
N ARG A 187 2.09 19.38 -16.53
CA ARG A 187 1.70 20.74 -16.95
C ARG A 187 2.92 21.57 -17.36
N ASP A 188 4.01 21.48 -16.60
CA ASP A 188 5.22 22.25 -16.86
C ASP A 188 5.89 21.81 -18.17
N VAL A 189 6.01 20.49 -18.42
CA VAL A 189 6.56 19.95 -19.68
C VAL A 189 5.70 20.34 -20.87
N ILE A 190 4.37 20.26 -20.76
CA ILE A 190 3.45 20.73 -21.81
C ILE A 190 3.61 22.23 -22.05
N GLY A 191 3.77 23.02 -20.99
CA GLY A 191 4.02 24.47 -21.09
C GLY A 191 5.30 24.79 -21.85
N MET A 192 6.40 24.08 -21.56
CA MET A 192 7.66 24.21 -22.28
C MET A 192 7.53 23.84 -23.77
N ALA A 193 6.89 22.71 -24.07
CA ALA A 193 6.63 22.28 -25.44
C ALA A 193 5.79 23.31 -26.23
N LYS A 194 4.74 23.87 -25.60
CA LYS A 194 3.95 24.96 -26.19
C LYS A 194 4.84 26.17 -26.50
N GLY A 195 5.69 26.59 -25.57
CA GLY A 195 6.62 27.71 -25.77
C GLY A 195 7.57 27.50 -26.95
N ILE A 196 8.12 26.29 -27.10
CA ILE A 196 8.97 25.90 -28.24
C ILE A 196 8.19 26.02 -29.56
N LEU A 197 6.97 25.49 -29.63
CA LEU A 197 6.13 25.57 -30.83
C LEU A 197 5.71 27.00 -31.17
N MET A 198 5.38 27.81 -30.15
CA MET A 198 5.07 29.23 -30.35
C MET A 198 6.25 29.96 -31.00
N GLN A 199 7.47 29.71 -30.52
CA GLN A 199 8.68 30.30 -31.09
C GLN A 199 8.97 29.78 -32.50
N ARG A 200 8.93 28.45 -32.71
CA ARG A 200 9.33 27.83 -33.99
C ARG A 200 8.34 28.10 -35.12
N ASN A 201 7.05 28.15 -34.81
CA ASN A 201 5.98 28.26 -35.80
C ASN A 201 5.38 29.67 -35.86
N GLY A 202 5.76 30.58 -34.97
CA GLY A 202 5.19 31.93 -34.90
C GLY A 202 3.70 31.95 -34.55
N VAL A 203 3.24 30.96 -33.78
CA VAL A 203 1.82 30.79 -33.45
C VAL A 203 1.51 31.17 -32.00
N GLY A 204 0.25 31.47 -31.73
CA GLY A 204 -0.24 31.69 -30.36
C GLY A 204 -0.31 30.40 -29.53
N PRO A 205 -0.54 30.53 -28.21
CA PRO A 205 -0.55 29.40 -27.27
C PRO A 205 -1.63 28.36 -27.56
N ASP A 206 -2.79 28.75 -28.09
CA ASP A 206 -3.87 27.80 -28.39
C ASP A 206 -3.51 26.93 -29.60
N ARG A 207 -3.04 27.54 -30.69
CA ARG A 207 -2.58 26.80 -31.87
C ARG A 207 -1.35 25.93 -31.57
N ALA A 208 -0.44 26.37 -30.72
CA ALA A 208 0.69 25.55 -30.27
C ALA A 208 0.22 24.29 -29.50
N PHE A 209 -0.82 24.42 -28.67
CA PHE A 209 -1.40 23.27 -27.97
C PHE A 209 -2.12 22.33 -28.94
N GLU A 210 -2.87 22.86 -29.90
CA GLU A 210 -3.50 22.06 -30.96
C GLU A 210 -2.46 21.24 -31.75
N ILE A 211 -1.35 21.85 -32.17
CA ILE A 211 -0.25 21.14 -32.85
C ILE A 211 0.29 19.99 -31.98
N LEU A 212 0.43 20.22 -30.67
CA LEU A 212 0.91 19.19 -29.75
C LEU A 212 -0.10 18.03 -29.59
N VAL A 213 -1.40 18.34 -29.57
CA VAL A 213 -2.49 17.36 -29.55
C VAL A 213 -2.53 16.57 -30.87
N GLU A 214 -2.42 17.26 -32.02
CA GLU A 214 -2.33 16.65 -33.35
C GLU A 214 -1.15 15.68 -33.40
N ALA A 215 0.03 16.07 -32.90
CA ALA A 215 1.21 15.20 -32.86
C ALA A 215 1.02 13.98 -31.95
N SER A 216 0.46 14.17 -30.76
CA SER A 216 0.12 13.09 -29.81
C SER A 216 -0.85 12.07 -30.43
N GLN A 217 -1.87 12.53 -31.15
CA GLN A 217 -2.85 11.68 -31.83
C GLN A 217 -2.23 10.93 -33.01
N HIS A 218 -1.46 11.61 -33.87
CA HIS A 218 -0.80 10.97 -35.01
C HIS A 218 0.20 9.88 -34.56
N ALA A 219 0.91 10.11 -33.46
CA ALA A 219 1.86 9.14 -32.91
C ALA A 219 1.22 8.10 -31.97
N ASN A 220 -0.06 8.26 -31.62
CA ASN A 220 -0.78 7.43 -30.64
C ASN A 220 -0.03 7.29 -29.29
N ILE A 221 0.52 8.39 -28.79
CA ILE A 221 1.18 8.48 -27.48
C ILE A 221 0.48 9.50 -26.59
N LYS A 222 0.71 9.43 -25.28
CA LYS A 222 0.13 10.42 -24.36
C LYS A 222 0.69 11.81 -24.66
N LEU A 223 -0.15 12.83 -24.51
CA LEU A 223 0.21 14.23 -24.76
C LEU A 223 1.48 14.68 -24.02
N ARG A 224 1.62 14.25 -22.77
CA ARG A 224 2.83 14.49 -21.95
C ARG A 224 4.09 13.94 -22.61
N ASP A 225 4.00 12.74 -23.18
CA ASP A 225 5.15 12.04 -23.74
C ASP A 225 5.55 12.69 -25.10
N ALA A 226 4.57 13.15 -25.88
CA ALA A 226 4.82 13.98 -27.07
C ALA A 226 5.47 15.32 -26.70
N ALA A 227 5.01 15.96 -25.62
CA ALA A 227 5.61 17.18 -25.09
C ALA A 227 7.06 16.97 -24.65
N GLN A 228 7.33 15.89 -23.92
CA GLN A 228 8.67 15.53 -23.46
C GLN A 228 9.60 15.29 -24.65
N TRP A 229 9.16 14.53 -25.65
CA TRP A 229 9.94 14.29 -26.87
C TRP A 229 10.35 15.59 -27.56
N LEU A 230 9.45 16.57 -27.67
CA LEU A 230 9.76 17.86 -28.28
C LEU A 230 10.76 18.68 -27.44
N VAL A 231 10.62 18.67 -26.12
CA VAL A 231 11.55 19.34 -25.21
C VAL A 231 12.95 18.73 -25.33
N ASP A 232 13.05 17.39 -25.39
CA ASP A 232 14.32 16.68 -25.52
C ASP A 232 14.98 16.93 -26.89
N GLU A 233 14.18 17.06 -27.96
CA GLU A 233 14.68 17.41 -29.30
C GLU A 233 15.17 18.86 -29.38
N ALA A 234 14.51 19.80 -28.69
CA ALA A 234 14.92 21.20 -28.66
C ALA A 234 16.15 21.46 -27.78
N SER A 235 16.53 20.51 -26.92
CA SER A 235 17.68 20.59 -26.02
C SER A 235 18.96 19.96 -26.59
N ARG A 236 18.88 19.35 -27.78
CA ARG A 236 20.01 18.81 -28.53
C ARG A 236 20.60 19.86 -29.46
#